data_AF-A0AB36Y538-F1
#
_entry.id   AF-A0AB36Y538-F1
#
_cell.length_a   1.000
_cell.length_b   1.000
_cell.length_c   1.000
_cell.angle_alpha   90.00
_cell.angle_beta   90.00
_cell.angle_gamma   90.00
#
_symmetry.space_group_name_H-M   'P 1'
#
loop_
_entity.id
_entity.type
_entity.pdbx_description
1 polymer ?
#
loop_
_entity_poly.entity_id
_entity_poly.type
_entity_poly.pdbx_seq_one_letter_code
_entity_poly.pdbx_strand_id
1 'polypeptide(L)'
;MERYHDTRSDPLPIHSAQHEIERANLERLTAEFVVRGGKIQEVGHKMSSAPATFTINPERSPVYAHLFAPTAPAVSPEVVVPKEPEAPPVDADKHAGLIMADAAMGNSPRWIARKHHMSEKYVRQIARDYHITFHKQR
;
A
#
# COMPACT_ATOMS: atom_id res chain seq x y z
N MET A 1 -26.89 -19.86 -18.64
CA MET A 1 -25.89 -19.06 -17.93
C MET A 1 -26.58 -17.79 -17.46
N GLU A 2 -26.97 -17.74 -16.19
CA GLU A 2 -27.49 -16.50 -15.59
C GLU A 2 -26.34 -15.51 -15.42
N ARG A 3 -26.57 -14.24 -15.72
CA ARG A 3 -25.58 -13.18 -15.52
C ARG A 3 -25.56 -12.85 -14.02
N TYR A 4 -24.40 -13.02 -13.38
CA TYR A 4 -24.20 -12.81 -11.94
C TYR A 4 -24.29 -11.35 -11.46
N HIS A 5 -24.56 -10.39 -12.35
CA HIS A 5 -24.70 -8.97 -11.99
C HIS A 5 -25.85 -8.31 -12.75
N ASP A 6 -26.42 -7.28 -12.13
CA ASP A 6 -27.44 -6.44 -12.73
C ASP A 6 -26.79 -5.51 -13.76
N THR A 7 -27.21 -5.61 -15.03
CA THR A 7 -26.69 -4.77 -16.11
C THR A 7 -27.30 -3.37 -16.12
N ARG A 8 -28.30 -3.10 -15.27
CA ARG A 8 -28.89 -1.76 -15.13
C ARG A 8 -27.95 -0.77 -14.45
N SER A 9 -27.01 -1.25 -13.65
CA SER A 9 -26.01 -0.44 -12.95
C SER A 9 -24.62 -0.49 -13.62
N ASP A 10 -24.52 -1.13 -14.78
CA ASP A 10 -23.27 -1.19 -15.53
C ASP A 10 -22.91 0.21 -16.04
N PRO A 11 -21.70 0.73 -15.77
CA PRO A 11 -21.30 2.03 -16.30
C PRO A 11 -21.40 2.05 -17.83
N LEU A 12 -21.88 3.19 -18.34
CA LEU A 12 -21.98 3.38 -19.78
C LEU A 12 -20.58 3.37 -20.41
N PRO A 13 -20.47 2.96 -21.69
CA PRO A 13 -19.24 3.09 -22.45
C PRO A 13 -18.69 4.51 -22.38
N ILE A 14 -17.35 4.64 -22.40
CA ILE A 14 -16.63 5.91 -22.25
C ILE A 14 -17.15 6.98 -23.24
N HIS A 15 -17.50 6.56 -24.46
CA HIS A 15 -18.03 7.40 -25.54
C HIS A 15 -19.52 7.17 -25.81
N SER A 16 -20.33 7.01 -24.75
CA SER A 16 -21.78 6.93 -24.91
C SER A 16 -22.39 8.30 -25.25
N ALA A 17 -23.44 8.31 -26.07
CA ALA A 17 -24.14 9.56 -26.43
C ALA A 17 -24.70 10.29 -25.19
N GLN A 18 -25.07 9.56 -24.13
CA GLN A 18 -25.52 10.16 -22.88
C GLN A 18 -24.41 10.96 -22.20
N HIS A 19 -23.18 10.43 -22.13
CA HIS A 19 -22.04 11.16 -21.59
C HIS A 19 -21.71 12.42 -22.41
N GLU A 20 -21.88 12.38 -23.73
CA GLU A 20 -21.67 13.54 -24.60
C GLU A 20 -22.70 14.65 -24.34
N ILE A 21 -23.97 14.28 -24.16
CA ILE A 21 -25.05 15.21 -23.81
C ILE A 21 -24.79 15.83 -22.43
N GLU A 22 -24.41 15.03 -21.44
CA GLU A 22 -24.09 15.54 -20.10
C GLU A 22 -22.88 16.48 -20.12
N ARG A 23 -21.84 16.16 -20.89
CA ARG A 23 -20.68 17.03 -21.07
C ARG A 23 -21.10 18.40 -21.63
N ALA A 24 -21.90 18.41 -22.69
CA ALA A 24 -22.39 19.66 -23.30
C ALA A 24 -23.25 20.48 -22.31
N ASN A 25 -24.07 19.81 -21.50
CA ASN A 25 -24.88 20.48 -20.48
C ASN A 25 -24.01 21.12 -19.39
N LEU A 26 -22.97 20.44 -18.92
CA LEU A 26 -22.02 20.97 -17.93
C LEU A 26 -21.24 22.17 -18.49
N GLU A 27 -20.80 22.10 -19.75
CA GLU A 27 -20.15 23.23 -20.44
C GLU A 27 -21.05 24.46 -20.50
N ARG A 28 -22.34 24.29 -20.83
CA ARG A 28 -23.30 25.40 -20.82
C ARG A 28 -23.47 26.00 -19.42
N LEU A 29 -23.69 25.16 -18.40
CA LEU A 29 -23.92 25.61 -17.02
C LEU A 29 -22.69 26.31 -16.44
N THR A 30 -21.49 25.80 -16.73
CA THR A 30 -20.23 26.43 -16.30
C THR A 30 -20.02 27.78 -16.97
N ALA A 31 -20.34 27.92 -18.26
CA ALA A 31 -20.29 29.21 -18.95
C ALA A 31 -21.26 30.22 -18.32
N GLU A 32 -22.51 29.82 -18.04
CA GLU A 32 -23.48 30.69 -17.36
C GLU A 32 -23.02 31.12 -15.96
N PHE A 33 -22.42 30.20 -15.19
CA PHE A 33 -21.89 30.48 -13.87
C PHE A 33 -20.76 31.53 -13.91
N VAL A 34 -19.85 31.39 -14.88
CA VAL A 34 -18.75 32.35 -15.07
C VAL A 34 -19.27 33.73 -15.48
N VAL A 35 -20.25 33.78 -16.39
CA VAL A 35 -20.88 35.06 -16.81
C VAL A 35 -21.56 35.77 -15.64
N ARG A 36 -22.14 35.02 -14.70
CA ARG A 36 -22.73 35.56 -13.46
C ARG A 36 -21.69 36.03 -12.43
N GLY A 37 -20.39 35.99 -12.76
CA GLY A 37 -19.29 36.41 -11.88
C GLY A 37 -18.76 35.30 -10.98
N GLY A 38 -19.17 34.05 -11.21
CA GLY A 38 -18.61 32.89 -10.53
C GLY A 38 -17.13 32.69 -10.88
N LYS A 39 -16.35 32.20 -9.92
CA LYS A 39 -14.93 31.85 -10.11
C LYS A 39 -14.77 30.34 -10.04
N ILE A 40 -14.06 29.76 -11.00
CA ILE A 40 -13.77 28.33 -11.05
C ILE A 40 -12.28 28.14 -10.77
N GLN A 41 -11.96 27.21 -9.87
CA GLN A 41 -10.60 26.77 -9.63
C GLN A 41 -10.40 25.43 -10.34
N GLU A 42 -9.44 25.34 -11.26
CA GLU A 42 -9.05 24.07 -11.87
C GLU A 42 -8.18 23.32 -10.85
N VAL A 43 -8.68 22.19 -10.35
CA VAL A 43 -7.99 21.33 -9.37
C VAL A 43 -7.75 19.96 -10.01
N GLY A 44 -6.52 19.46 -9.89
CA GLY A 44 -6.15 18.12 -10.34
C GLY A 44 -5.19 18.10 -11.53
N HIS A 45 -4.81 16.89 -11.95
CA HIS A 45 -3.94 16.66 -13.11
C HIS A 45 -4.78 16.00 -14.22
N LYS A 46 -4.76 16.57 -15.44
CA LYS A 46 -5.42 15.94 -16.59
C LYS A 46 -4.71 14.64 -16.92
N MET A 47 -5.46 13.54 -16.96
CA MET A 47 -4.91 12.29 -17.48
C MET A 47 -4.61 12.48 -18.97
N SER A 48 -3.37 12.19 -19.39
CA SER A 48 -2.99 12.21 -20.80
C SER A 48 -3.89 11.26 -21.59
N SER A 49 -4.48 11.75 -22.68
CA SER A 49 -5.23 10.92 -23.63
C SER A 49 -4.31 10.09 -24.54
N ALA A 50 -3.02 10.41 -24.59
CA ALA A 50 -2.06 9.62 -25.34
C ALA A 50 -1.88 8.25 -24.66
N PRO A 51 -1.92 7.14 -25.43
CA PRO A 51 -1.67 5.82 -24.87
C PRO A 51 -0.28 5.81 -24.23
N ALA A 52 -0.22 5.58 -22.92
CA ALA A 52 1.05 5.46 -22.24
C ALA A 52 1.79 4.25 -22.80
N THR A 53 2.86 4.48 -23.57
CA THR A 53 3.73 3.39 -24.01
C THR A 53 4.45 2.86 -22.79
N PHE A 54 4.00 1.71 -22.29
CA PHE A 54 4.70 0.99 -21.23
C PHE A 54 5.95 0.31 -21.82
N THR A 55 7.04 1.07 -21.92
CA THR A 55 8.34 0.51 -22.30
C THR A 55 9.01 -0.06 -21.06
N ILE A 56 9.08 -1.39 -20.97
CA ILE A 56 9.85 -2.06 -19.93
C ILE A 56 11.33 -1.88 -20.27
N ASN A 57 12.04 -1.07 -19.48
CA ASN A 57 13.50 -1.02 -19.57
C ASN A 57 14.06 -2.27 -18.84
N PRO A 58 14.73 -3.20 -19.55
CA PRO A 58 15.22 -4.44 -18.95
C PRO A 58 16.28 -4.19 -17.87
N GLU A 59 17.08 -3.13 -17.97
CA GLU A 59 18.12 -2.81 -16.99
C GLU A 59 17.55 -2.28 -15.66
N ARG A 60 16.37 -1.65 -15.71
CA ARG A 60 15.71 -1.02 -14.54
C ARG A 60 14.54 -1.84 -14.00
N SER A 61 14.05 -2.80 -14.77
CA SER A 61 12.93 -3.62 -14.38
C SER A 61 13.38 -4.68 -13.36
N PRO A 62 12.67 -4.83 -12.22
CA PRO A 62 13.03 -5.84 -11.22
C PRO A 62 12.91 -7.27 -11.76
N VAL A 63 12.11 -7.48 -12.81
CA VAL A 63 11.94 -8.80 -13.47
C VAL A 63 13.25 -9.29 -14.08
N TYR A 64 14.05 -8.40 -14.67
CA TYR A 64 15.28 -8.75 -15.40
C TYR A 64 16.57 -8.38 -14.65
N ALA A 65 16.47 -7.82 -13.44
CA ALA A 65 17.61 -7.35 -12.67
C ALA A 65 18.72 -8.42 -12.48
N HIS A 66 18.33 -9.70 -12.40
CA HIS A 66 19.26 -10.82 -12.26
C HIS A 66 20.14 -11.08 -13.49
N LEU A 67 19.72 -10.64 -14.69
CA LEU A 67 20.49 -10.81 -15.93
C LEU A 67 21.64 -9.80 -16.06
N PHE A 68 21.53 -8.66 -15.37
CA PHE A 68 22.50 -7.56 -15.43
C PHE A 68 23.33 -7.44 -14.14
N ALA A 69 23.08 -8.30 -13.14
CA ALA A 69 23.93 -8.38 -11.97
C ALA A 69 25.31 -8.93 -12.40
N PRO A 70 26.42 -8.26 -12.02
CA PRO A 70 27.74 -8.78 -12.32
C PRO A 70 27.89 -10.15 -11.66
N THR A 71 28.17 -11.17 -12.46
CA THR A 71 28.43 -12.52 -11.99
C THR A 71 29.65 -12.45 -11.06
N ALA A 72 29.43 -12.61 -9.76
CA ALA A 72 30.52 -12.77 -8.83
C ALA A 72 31.37 -13.97 -9.29
N PRO A 73 32.71 -13.87 -9.26
CA PRO A 73 33.55 -15.02 -9.59
C PRO A 73 33.16 -16.19 -8.71
N ALA A 74 33.03 -17.37 -9.31
CA ALA A 74 32.60 -18.59 -8.65
C ALA A 74 33.47 -18.84 -7.41
N VAL A 75 32.92 -18.49 -6.25
CA VAL A 75 33.50 -18.84 -4.96
C VAL A 75 33.16 -20.31 -4.77
N SER A 76 34.21 -21.13 -4.72
CA SER A 76 34.20 -22.49 -4.21
C SER A 76 33.29 -22.63 -2.99
N PRO A 77 32.61 -23.77 -2.78
CA PRO A 77 31.72 -23.97 -1.63
C PRO A 77 32.56 -24.10 -0.36
N GLU A 78 33.02 -22.97 0.15
CA GLU A 78 33.66 -22.85 1.44
C GLU A 78 32.55 -22.62 2.46
N VAL A 79 32.25 -23.72 3.16
CA VAL A 79 31.75 -23.80 4.54
C VAL A 79 30.77 -22.68 4.93
N VAL A 80 29.50 -23.07 5.04
CA VAL A 80 28.48 -22.34 5.78
C VAL A 80 28.98 -22.12 7.21
N VAL A 81 29.63 -20.98 7.45
CA VAL A 81 29.77 -20.42 8.79
C VAL A 81 28.42 -19.74 9.06
N PRO A 82 27.61 -20.26 10.00
CA PRO A 82 26.39 -19.56 10.38
C PRO A 82 26.79 -18.18 10.91
N LYS A 83 26.28 -17.14 10.25
CA LYS A 83 26.32 -15.77 10.75
C LYS A 83 25.57 -15.76 12.07
N GLU A 84 26.36 -15.67 13.13
CA GLU A 84 25.98 -15.40 14.50
C GLU A 84 24.87 -14.33 14.55
N PRO A 85 23.68 -14.63 15.10
CA PRO A 85 22.71 -13.60 15.41
C PRO A 85 23.28 -12.77 16.56
N GLU A 86 23.59 -11.52 16.23
CA GLU A 86 24.01 -10.49 17.15
C GLU A 86 22.90 -10.26 18.20
N ALA A 87 23.26 -10.47 19.47
CA ALA A 87 22.55 -10.18 20.71
C ALA A 87 21.39 -11.13 21.16
N PRO A 88 21.28 -11.40 22.47
CA PRO A 88 20.62 -12.59 23.00
C PRO A 88 19.08 -12.49 23.00
N PRO A 89 18.36 -13.63 23.12
CA PRO A 89 16.89 -13.67 23.29
C PRO A 89 16.36 -12.91 24.51
N VAL A 90 17.27 -12.51 25.41
CA VAL A 90 16.96 -11.87 26.71
C VAL A 90 16.20 -10.56 26.55
N ASP A 91 16.43 -9.79 25.49
CA ASP A 91 15.71 -8.53 25.29
C ASP A 91 14.34 -8.76 24.64
N ALA A 92 14.19 -9.78 23.80
CA ALA A 92 12.90 -10.20 23.26
C ALA A 92 11.97 -10.71 24.37
N ASP A 93 12.49 -11.49 25.32
CA ASP A 93 11.73 -11.96 26.48
C ASP A 93 11.26 -10.81 27.39
N LYS A 94 12.13 -9.81 27.64
CA LYS A 94 11.74 -8.61 28.39
C LYS A 94 10.66 -7.82 27.66
N HIS A 95 10.79 -7.65 26.36
CA HIS A 95 9.80 -6.95 25.54
C HIS A 95 8.48 -7.72 25.46
N ALA A 96 8.51 -9.05 25.38
CA ALA A 96 7.33 -9.89 25.45
C ALA A 96 6.60 -9.72 26.79
N GLY A 97 7.32 -9.69 27.92
CA GLY A 97 6.73 -9.43 29.24
C GLY A 97 6.05 -8.07 29.35
N LEU A 98 6.67 -7.01 28.82
CA LEU A 98 6.10 -5.67 28.79
C LEU A 98 4.85 -5.60 27.89
N ILE A 99 4.92 -6.21 26.71
CA ILE A 99 3.81 -6.26 25.75
C ILE A 99 2.64 -7.06 26.33
N MET A 100 2.91 -8.18 27.02
CA MET A 100 1.90 -9.02 27.66
C MET A 100 1.18 -8.27 28.78
N ALA A 101 1.92 -7.56 29.64
CA ALA A 101 1.35 -6.76 30.71
C ALA A 101 0.43 -5.65 30.16
N ASP A 102 0.88 -4.92 29.13
CA ASP A 102 0.07 -3.86 28.53
C ASP A 102 -1.12 -4.40 27.71
N ALA A 103 -0.99 -5.56 27.08
CA ALA A 103 -2.07 -6.24 26.37
C ALA A 103 -3.17 -6.73 27.33
N ALA A 104 -2.78 -7.25 28.50
CA ALA A 104 -3.70 -7.63 29.57
C ALA A 104 -4.47 -6.42 30.15
N MET A 105 -3.84 -5.24 30.16
CA MET A 105 -4.50 -3.98 30.50
C MET A 105 -5.42 -3.44 29.38
N GLY A 106 -5.58 -4.15 28.26
CA GLY A 106 -6.50 -3.80 27.18
C GLY A 106 -5.98 -2.74 26.20
N ASN A 107 -4.67 -2.44 26.23
CA ASN A 107 -4.08 -1.46 25.34
C ASN A 107 -3.91 -2.01 23.92
N SER A 108 -4.06 -1.13 22.91
CA SER A 108 -3.88 -1.52 21.52
C SER A 108 -2.39 -1.65 21.15
N PRO A 109 -2.05 -2.51 20.16
CA PRO A 109 -0.66 -2.69 19.71
C PRO A 109 0.03 -1.37 19.31
N ARG A 110 -0.72 -0.45 18.72
CA ARG A 110 -0.24 0.87 18.30
C ARG A 110 0.13 1.76 19.48
N TRP A 111 -0.62 1.69 20.59
CA TRP A 111 -0.33 2.44 21.80
C TRP A 111 0.91 1.90 22.51
N ILE A 112 1.00 0.57 22.62
CA ILE A 112 2.14 -0.13 23.24
C ILE A 112 3.44 0.17 22.49
N ALA A 113 3.40 0.16 21.15
CA ALA A 113 4.52 0.54 20.31
C ALA A 113 5.04 1.96 20.61
N ARG A 114 4.13 2.92 20.78
CA ARG A 114 4.48 4.30 21.14
C ARG A 114 5.07 4.43 22.54
N LYS A 115 4.52 3.69 23.50
CA LYS A 115 4.96 3.72 24.90
C LYS A 115 6.37 3.14 25.08
N HIS A 116 6.69 2.06 24.39
CA HIS A 116 7.99 1.37 24.51
C HIS A 116 8.99 1.75 23.42
N HIS A 117 8.73 2.81 22.65
CA HIS A 117 9.59 3.28 21.55
C HIS A 117 9.94 2.18 20.52
N MET A 118 8.97 1.32 20.22
CA MET A 118 9.09 0.23 19.25
C MET A 118 8.23 0.47 18.02
N SER A 119 8.53 -0.23 16.93
CA SER A 119 7.62 -0.27 15.79
C SER A 119 6.40 -1.14 16.09
N GLU A 120 5.22 -0.75 15.58
CA GLU A 120 4.00 -1.55 15.71
C GLU A 120 4.17 -2.95 15.07
N LYS A 121 4.94 -3.03 13.99
CA LYS A 121 5.29 -4.30 13.34
C LYS A 121 6.03 -5.23 14.31
N TYR A 122 6.99 -4.70 15.07
CA TYR A 122 7.78 -5.48 16.03
C TYR A 122 6.91 -5.97 17.20
N VAL A 123 6.03 -5.12 17.73
CA VAL A 123 5.07 -5.52 18.79
C VAL A 123 4.15 -6.65 18.32
N ARG A 124 3.64 -6.56 17.08
CA ARG A 124 2.80 -7.62 16.49
C ARG A 124 3.58 -8.90 16.21
N GLN A 125 4.87 -8.81 15.89
CA GLN A 125 5.73 -9.96 15.67
C GLN A 125 5.94 -10.71 16.99
N ILE A 126 6.38 -10.01 18.04
CA ILE A 126 6.54 -10.60 19.38
C ILE A 126 5.23 -11.20 19.89
N ALA A 127 4.10 -10.52 19.68
CA ALA A 127 2.82 -11.07 20.11
C ALA A 127 2.43 -12.37 19.38
N ARG A 128 2.86 -12.57 18.13
CA ARG A 128 2.69 -13.86 17.43
C ARG A 128 3.64 -14.91 18.00
N ASP A 129 4.91 -14.55 18.17
CA ASP A 129 5.96 -15.46 18.59
C ASP A 129 5.73 -15.99 20.03
N TYR A 130 5.13 -15.15 20.90
CA TYR A 130 4.82 -15.48 22.30
C TYR A 130 3.33 -15.71 22.56
N HIS A 131 2.50 -15.85 21.52
CA HIS A 131 1.06 -16.12 21.62
C HIS A 131 0.28 -15.13 22.52
N ILE A 132 0.63 -13.85 22.51
CA ILE A 132 -0.02 -12.80 23.28
C ILE A 132 -1.29 -12.34 22.55
N THR A 133 -2.43 -12.34 23.23
CA THR A 133 -3.72 -11.91 22.69
C THR A 133 -4.01 -10.45 23.02
N PHE A 134 -4.48 -9.69 22.03
CA PHE A 134 -4.94 -8.31 22.23
C PHE A 134 -6.47 -8.24 22.18
N HIS A 135 -7.07 -7.63 23.20
CA HIS A 135 -8.51 -7.41 23.25
C HIS A 135 -8.99 -6.33 22.27
N LYS A 136 -8.09 -5.40 21.88
CA LYS A 136 -8.40 -4.29 20.98
C LYS A 136 -7.37 -4.23 19.85
N GLN A 137 -7.78 -4.65 18.65
CA GLN A 137 -6.89 -4.76 17.48
C GLN A 137 -6.73 -3.47 16.65
N ARG A 138 -7.41 -2.37 17.03
CA ARG A 138 -7.42 -1.10 16.28
C ARG A 138 -7.25 0.11 17.22
#